data_AF-A0A432Q6E2-F1
#
_entry.id   AF-A0A432Q6E2-F1
#
_cell.length_a   1.000
_cell.length_b   1.000
_cell.length_c   1.000
_cell.angle_alpha   90.00
_cell.angle_beta   90.00
_cell.angle_gamma   90.00
#
_symmetry.space_group_name_H-M   'P 1'
#
loop_
_entity.id
_entity.type
_entity.pdbx_description
1 polymer ?
#
loop_
_entity_poly.entity_id
_entity_poly.type
_entity_poly.pdbx_seq_one_letter_code
_entity_poly.pdbx_strand_id
1 'polypeptide(L)'
;MGLTIDTSILVDFFTKRDAERYKKSQEFLKSAKGKSVYCPKIVLAEILGVLVRYNVKLADIGYDFVLKNFNLIEEDVIFDEILKVCKNTGSS
;
A
#
# COMPACT_ATOMS: atom_id res chain seq x y z
N MET A 1 5.29 3.22 -17.66
CA MET A 1 4.04 2.69 -17.09
C MET A 1 4.24 2.57 -15.58
N GLY A 2 3.44 3.26 -14.77
CA GLY A 2 3.53 3.26 -13.30
C GLY A 2 2.74 2.10 -12.68
N LEU A 3 3.10 1.70 -11.46
CA LEU A 3 2.39 0.70 -10.68
C LEU A 3 1.75 1.37 -9.46
N THR A 4 0.53 0.99 -9.11
CA THR A 4 -0.08 1.36 -7.82
C THR A 4 -0.11 0.16 -6.91
N ILE A 5 0.23 0.34 -5.63
CA ILE A 5 0.22 -0.73 -4.61
C ILE A 5 -0.76 -0.37 -3.51
N ASP A 6 -1.63 -1.33 -3.18
CA ASP A 6 -2.54 -1.24 -2.06
C ASP A 6 -1.87 -1.69 -0.74
N THR A 7 -2.36 -1.17 0.39
CA THR A 7 -1.83 -1.48 1.72
C THR A 7 -1.86 -2.97 2.02
N SER A 8 -2.85 -3.72 1.53
CA SER A 8 -2.97 -5.16 1.80
C SER A 8 -1.74 -5.96 1.37
N ILE A 9 -1.11 -5.61 0.24
CA ILE A 9 0.11 -6.25 -0.24
C ILE A 9 1.27 -6.03 0.73
N LEU A 10 1.38 -4.82 1.29
CA LEU A 10 2.43 -4.48 2.26
C LEU A 10 2.21 -5.20 3.58
N VAL A 11 0.96 -5.27 4.04
CA VAL A 11 0.58 -5.99 5.26
C VAL A 11 0.94 -7.47 5.14
N ASP A 12 0.62 -8.10 4.02
CA ASP A 12 0.97 -9.50 3.78
C ASP A 12 2.48 -9.71 3.80
N PHE A 13 3.23 -8.80 3.18
CA PHE A 13 4.69 -8.82 3.15
C PHE A 13 5.32 -8.70 4.54
N PHE A 14 4.85 -7.78 5.38
CA PHE A 14 5.45 -7.54 6.70
C PHE A 14 5.00 -8.55 7.75
N THR A 15 3.74 -8.96 7.74
CA THR A 15 3.15 -9.74 8.85
C THR A 15 3.29 -11.25 8.70
N LYS A 16 3.45 -11.76 7.47
CA LYS A 16 3.63 -13.21 7.18
C LYS A 16 2.54 -14.12 7.77
N ARG A 17 1.33 -13.60 8.02
CA ARG A 17 0.25 -14.34 8.68
C ARG A 17 -0.31 -15.48 7.84
N ASP A 18 -0.32 -15.27 6.53
CA ASP A 18 -0.77 -16.22 5.54
C ASP A 18 0.41 -16.50 4.59
N ALA A 19 0.85 -17.75 4.54
CA ALA A 19 2.03 -18.15 3.78
C ALA A 19 1.85 -17.97 2.26
N GLU A 20 0.64 -18.18 1.75
CA GLU A 20 0.33 -18.03 0.34
C GLU A 20 0.32 -16.54 -0.05
N ARG A 21 -0.38 -15.71 0.74
CA ARG A 21 -0.43 -14.26 0.53
C ARG A 21 0.95 -13.61 0.70
N TYR A 22 1.72 -14.06 1.70
CA TYR A 22 3.09 -13.60 1.89
C TYR A 22 3.94 -13.90 0.65
N LYS A 23 3.92 -15.15 0.15
CA LYS A 23 4.66 -15.52 -1.06
C LYS A 23 4.25 -14.65 -2.27
N LYS A 24 2.95 -14.46 -2.49
CA LYS A 24 2.43 -13.59 -3.56
C LYS A 24 2.91 -12.15 -3.41
N SER A 25 2.88 -11.60 -2.20
CA SER A 25 3.36 -10.24 -1.93
C SER A 25 4.87 -10.08 -2.24
N GLN A 26 5.69 -11.08 -1.89
CA GLN A 26 7.12 -11.07 -2.19
C GLN A 26 7.39 -11.11 -3.69
N GLU A 27 6.72 -12.00 -4.42
CA GLU A 27 6.84 -12.12 -5.88
C GLU A 27 6.41 -10.83 -6.58
N PHE A 28 5.30 -10.23 -6.13
CA PHE A 28 4.80 -8.97 -6.65
C PHE A 28 5.78 -7.82 -6.41
N LEU A 29 6.26 -7.62 -5.18
CA LEU A 29 7.22 -6.57 -4.84
C LEU A 29 8.56 -6.77 -5.58
N LYS A 30 9.01 -8.01 -5.78
CA LYS A 30 10.18 -8.31 -6.61
C LYS A 30 9.97 -7.87 -8.06
N SER A 31 8.78 -8.10 -8.62
CA SER A 31 8.42 -7.66 -9.98
C SER A 31 8.20 -6.15 -10.13
N ALA A 32 7.98 -5.46 -9.01
CA ALA A 32 7.85 -4.01 -8.94
C ALA A 32 9.22 -3.28 -8.89
N LYS A 33 10.30 -4.01 -8.58
CA LYS A 33 11.65 -3.43 -8.48
C LYS A 33 12.04 -2.75 -9.81
N GLY A 34 12.50 -1.50 -9.71
CA GLY A 34 12.89 -0.69 -10.86
C GLY A 34 11.72 0.00 -11.59
N LYS A 35 10.48 -0.17 -11.13
CA LYS A 35 9.31 0.57 -11.62
C LYS A 35 9.00 1.72 -10.66
N SER A 36 8.48 2.82 -11.20
CA SER A 36 7.87 3.86 -10.36
C SER A 36 6.58 3.34 -9.74
N VAL A 37 6.57 3.23 -8.42
CA VAL A 37 5.42 2.83 -7.63
C VAL A 37 4.75 4.08 -7.07
N TYR A 38 3.43 4.16 -7.17
CA TYR A 38 2.61 5.27 -6.69
C TYR A 38 1.56 4.78 -5.70
N CYS A 39 1.19 5.61 -4.73
CA CYS A 39 0.04 5.37 -3.88
C CYS A 39 -0.42 6.68 -3.23
N PRO A 40 -1.70 6.78 -2.85
CA PRO A 40 -2.17 7.88 -2.01
C PRO A 40 -1.45 7.86 -0.66
N LYS A 41 -1.17 9.03 -0.09
CA LYS A 41 -0.46 9.19 1.18
C LYS A 41 -1.18 8.53 2.37
N ILE A 42 -2.49 8.31 2.28
CA ILE A 42 -3.32 7.59 3.25
C ILE A 42 -2.80 6.17 3.54
N VAL A 43 -2.07 5.56 2.58
CA VAL A 43 -1.38 4.27 2.75
C VAL A 43 -0.51 4.24 4.01
N LEU A 44 0.07 5.38 4.41
CA LEU A 44 0.90 5.51 5.60
C LEU A 44 0.08 5.31 6.88
N ALA A 45 -1.13 5.87 6.92
CA ALA A 45 -2.04 5.68 8.04
C ALA A 45 -2.56 4.23 8.09
N GLU A 46 -2.89 3.67 6.93
CA GLU A 46 -3.39 2.28 6.83
C GLU A 46 -2.32 1.27 7.28
N ILE A 47 -1.08 1.41 6.83
CA ILE A 47 0.00 0.48 7.20
C ILE A 47 0.35 0.60 8.69
N LEU A 48 0.45 1.82 9.23
CA LEU A 48 0.70 2.04 10.66
C LEU A 48 -0.41 1.44 11.51
N GLY A 49 -1.67 1.73 11.18
CA GLY A 49 -2.84 1.24 11.92
C GLY A 49 -2.93 -0.28 11.94
N VAL A 50 -2.45 -0.96 10.90
CA VAL A 50 -2.37 -2.42 10.88
C VAL A 50 -1.16 -2.94 11.65
N LEU A 51 0.06 -2.47 11.32
CA LEU A 51 1.31 -3.04 11.83
C LEU A 51 1.54 -2.78 13.33
N VAL A 52 1.05 -1.67 13.87
CA VAL A 52 1.19 -1.34 15.31
C VAL A 52 0.55 -2.39 16.21
N ARG A 53 -0.50 -3.06 15.74
CA ARG A 53 -1.19 -4.15 16.45
C ARG A 53 -0.34 -5.41 16.59
N TYR A 54 0.74 -5.52 15.82
CA TYR A 54 1.69 -6.62 15.88
C TYR A 54 2.95 -6.21 16.64
N ASN A 55 3.56 -5.10 16.23
CA ASN A 55 4.80 -4.60 16.82
C ASN A 55 5.05 -3.16 16.36
N VAL A 56 5.28 -2.24 17.31
CA VAL A 56 5.56 -0.82 17.01
C VAL A 56 6.79 -0.66 16.10
N LYS A 57 7.88 -1.39 16.36
CA LYS A 57 9.08 -1.34 15.51
C LYS A 57 8.82 -1.83 14.09
N LEU A 58 7.92 -2.81 13.93
CA LEU A 58 7.52 -3.27 12.60
C LEU A 58 6.71 -2.20 11.86
N ALA A 59 5.87 -1.45 12.59
CA ALA A 59 5.12 -0.32 12.04
C ALA A 59 6.08 0.78 11.55
N ASP A 60 7.10 1.13 12.33
CA ASP A 60 8.14 2.09 11.95
C ASP A 60 8.88 1.63 10.68
N ILE A 61 9.26 0.34 10.61
CA ILE A 61 9.91 -0.23 9.42
C ILE A 61 8.99 -0.15 8.20
N GLY A 62 7.70 -0.47 8.35
CA GLY A 62 6.73 -0.42 7.26
C GLY A 62 6.51 1.01 6.75
N TYR A 63 6.37 1.96 7.67
CA TYR A 63 6.26 3.39 7.36
C TYR A 63 7.48 3.90 6.58
N ASP A 64 8.69 3.64 7.10
CA ASP A 64 9.94 4.02 6.46
C ASP A 64 10.11 3.37 5.08
N PHE A 65 9.69 2.11 4.95
CA PHE A 65 9.75 1.39 3.68
C PHE A 65 8.91 2.09 2.62
N VAL A 66 7.68 2.49 2.95
CA VAL A 66 6.82 3.22 2.01
C VAL A 66 7.45 4.55 1.62
N LEU A 67 7.89 5.36 2.60
CA LEU A 67 8.50 6.67 2.34
C LEU A 67 9.72 6.60 1.41
N LYS A 68 10.55 5.56 1.56
CA LYS A 68 11.80 5.42 0.81
C LYS A 68 11.60 4.88 -0.61
N ASN A 69 10.53 4.12 -0.85
CA ASN A 69 10.39 3.36 -2.09
C ASN A 69 9.27 3.88 -3.00
N PHE A 70 8.26 4.57 -2.48
CA PHE A 70 7.03 4.88 -3.22
C PHE A 70 6.89 6.39 -3.46
N ASN A 71 6.27 6.74 -4.58
CA ASN A 71 5.89 8.10 -4.92
C ASN A 71 4.50 8.36 -4.31
N LEU A 72 4.47 9.12 -3.22
CA LEU A 72 3.23 9.45 -2.51
C LEU A 72 2.50 10.58 -3.23
N ILE A 73 1.19 10.37 -3.43
CA ILE A 73 0.29 11.35 -4.00
C ILE A 73 -0.57 11.91 -2.88
N GLU A 74 -0.60 13.24 -2.74
CA GLU A 74 -1.48 13.92 -1.78
C GLU A 74 -2.94 13.68 -2.16
N GLU A 75 -3.81 13.50 -1.16
CA GLU A 75 -5.21 13.15 -1.37
C GLU A 75 -5.96 14.21 -2.18
N ASP A 76 -5.69 15.49 -1.93
CA ASP A 76 -6.33 16.63 -2.60
C ASP A 76 -6.15 16.61 -4.12
N VAL A 77 -5.06 16.04 -4.62
CA VAL A 77 -4.78 15.88 -6.06
C VAL A 77 -5.74 14.89 -6.73
N ILE A 78 -6.22 13.89 -5.99
CA ILE A 78 -6.96 12.73 -6.54
C ILE A 78 -8.37 12.58 -5.98
N PHE A 79 -8.74 13.34 -4.94
CA PHE A 79 -9.96 13.13 -4.17
C PHE A 79 -11.22 13.21 -5.02
N ASP A 80 -11.34 14.21 -5.89
CA ASP A 80 -12.51 14.40 -6.74
C ASP A 80 -12.69 13.23 -7.74
N GLU A 81 -11.59 12.73 -8.31
CA GLU A 81 -11.64 11.57 -9.22
C GLU A 81 -11.99 10.30 -8.44
N ILE A 82 -11.48 10.12 -7.22
CA ILE A 82 -11.90 9.03 -6.33
C ILE A 82 -13.41 9.08 -6.11
N LEU A 83 -13.98 10.24 -5.75
CA LEU A 83 -15.42 10.37 -5.54
C LEU A 83 -16.22 10.03 -6.80
N LYS A 84 -15.75 10.45 -7.97
CA LYS A 84 -16.37 10.13 -9.25
C LYS A 84 -16.30 8.63 -9.56
N VAL A 85 -15.15 7.98 -9.35
CA VAL A 85 -15.02 6.53 -9.51
C VAL A 85 -15.99 5.83 -8.56
N CYS A 86 -15.98 6.15 -7.27
CA CYS A 86 -16.85 5.54 -6.26
C CYS A 86 -18.34 5.62 -6.63
N LYS A 87 -18.80 6.77 -7.16
CA LYS A 87 -20.20 6.95 -7.61
C LYS A 87 -20.58 6.04 -8.78
N ASN A 88 -19.62 5.69 -9.63
CA ASN A 88 -19.84 4.93 -10.85
C ASN A 88 -19.47 3.44 -10.73
N THR A 89 -18.78 3.04 -9.67
CA THR A 89 -18.36 1.64 -9.43
C THR A 89 -19.26 0.90 -8.43
N GLY A 90 -20.33 1.52 -7.95
CA GLY A 90 -21.41 0.81 -7.26
C GLY A 90 -22.25 0.06 -8.29
N SER A 91 -22.22 -1.27 -8.27
CA SER A 91 -23.19 -2.07 -9.01
C SER A 91 -24.60 -1.74 -8.51
N SER A 92 -25.45 -1.21 -9.39
CA SER A 92 -26.91 -1.22 -9.23
C SER A 92 -27.46 -2.63 -9.34
#